data_AF-A0A932ZQW8-F1
#
_entry.id   AF-A0A932ZQW8-F1
#
_cell.length_a   1.000
_cell.length_b   1.000
_cell.length_c   1.000
_cell.angle_alpha   90.00
_cell.angle_beta   90.00
_cell.angle_gamma   90.00
#
_symmetry.space_group_name_H-M   'P 1'
#
loop_
_entity.id
_entity.type
_entity.pdbx_description
1 polymer ?
#
loop_
_entity_poly.entity_id
_entity_poly.type
_entity_poly.pdbx_seq_one_letter_code
_entity_poly.pdbx_strand_id
1 'polypeptide(L)'
;PRKRPFHTVMPGMLTRPDGSLLGPFGVMGGVMQPQGHLQVVVALVDDALDPQAALDRPRFCIATPEEGAVVRIEAPIPEVTLSALARLGHPVRGPLSGIEAQAVFGRGQVILRDPDGMLRGGSDRRCDGCAGMA
;
A
#
# COMPACT_ATOMS: atom_id res chain seq x y z
N PRO A 1 9.53 -29.13 16.76
CA PRO A 1 9.98 -28.14 17.78
C PRO A 1 10.92 -27.09 17.15
N ARG A 2 10.82 -25.80 17.52
CA ARG A 2 11.60 -24.66 16.96
C ARG A 2 11.35 -24.29 15.48
N LYS A 3 10.24 -24.71 14.88
CA LYS A 3 9.86 -24.24 13.53
C LYS A 3 9.47 -22.76 13.59
N ARG A 4 10.11 -21.91 12.77
CA ARG A 4 9.64 -20.55 12.51
C ARG A 4 8.59 -20.65 11.40
N PRO A 5 7.31 -20.34 11.67
CA PRO A 5 6.29 -20.39 10.64
C PRO A 5 6.55 -19.31 9.59
N PHE A 6 5.94 -19.47 8.42
CA PHE A 6 5.78 -18.36 7.50
C PHE A 6 5.12 -17.20 8.25
N HIS A 7 5.68 -16.00 8.10
CA HIS A 7 5.15 -14.78 8.71
C HIS A 7 4.88 -13.77 7.61
N THR A 8 3.82 -13.00 7.79
CA THR A 8 3.40 -11.98 6.83
C THR A 8 3.96 -10.61 7.14
N VAL A 9 4.48 -10.39 8.37
CA VAL A 9 5.03 -9.11 8.82
C VAL A 9 6.27 -8.77 8.01
N MET A 10 6.22 -7.66 7.27
CA MET A 10 7.32 -7.24 6.40
C MET A 10 7.54 -5.73 6.58
N PRO A 11 8.52 -5.28 7.38
CA PRO A 11 8.93 -3.88 7.38
C PRO A 11 9.78 -3.59 6.13
N GLY A 12 9.56 -2.42 5.51
CA GLY A 12 10.29 -1.96 4.33
C GLY A 12 11.25 -0.81 4.64
N MET A 13 12.37 -0.76 3.92
CA MET A 13 13.31 0.37 3.93
C MET A 13 13.78 0.64 2.52
N LEU A 14 13.74 1.91 2.10
CA LEU A 14 14.20 2.35 0.79
C LEU A 14 15.57 3.01 0.91
N THR A 15 16.44 2.69 -0.04
CA THR A 15 17.74 3.36 -0.24
C THR A 15 17.79 3.99 -1.62
N ARG A 16 18.58 5.04 -1.74
CA ARG A 16 18.94 5.64 -3.03
C ARG A 16 19.95 4.76 -3.78
N PRO A 17 20.19 5.01 -5.08
CA PRO A 17 21.21 4.31 -5.86
C PRO A 17 22.63 4.41 -5.27
N ASP A 18 22.94 5.50 -4.57
CA ASP A 18 24.22 5.71 -3.87
C ASP A 18 24.33 4.95 -2.53
N GLY A 19 23.30 4.18 -2.16
CA GLY A 19 23.23 3.44 -0.90
C GLY A 19 22.77 4.27 0.30
N SER A 20 22.57 5.58 0.16
CA SER A 20 22.08 6.41 1.25
C SER A 20 20.61 6.09 1.59
N LEU A 21 20.24 6.23 2.86
CA LEU A 21 18.88 5.97 3.32
C LEU A 21 17.91 7.00 2.73
N LEU A 22 16.89 6.50 2.02
CA LEU A 22 15.73 7.30 1.65
C LEU A 22 14.69 7.30 2.77
N GLY A 23 14.37 6.14 3.34
CA GLY A 23 13.57 6.06 4.56
C GLY A 23 12.74 4.78 4.72
N PRO A 24 12.15 4.54 5.91
CA PRO A 24 11.30 3.39 6.17
C PRO A 24 9.88 3.55 5.61
N PHE A 25 9.26 2.43 5.28
CA PHE A 25 7.86 2.34 4.91
C PHE A 25 7.26 0.99 5.32
N GLY A 26 5.94 0.92 5.38
CA GLY A 26 5.24 -0.35 5.48
C GLY A 26 3.76 -0.18 5.22
N VAL A 27 3.10 -1.28 4.84
CA VAL A 27 1.63 -1.36 4.74
C VAL A 27 1.18 -2.62 5.45
N MET A 28 0.60 -2.50 6.63
CA MET A 28 0.06 -3.62 7.41
C MET A 28 -1.18 -4.22 6.73
N GLY A 29 -1.35 -5.55 6.74
CA GLY A 29 -2.60 -6.18 6.28
C GLY A 29 -2.50 -7.65 5.85
N GLY A 30 -1.68 -8.47 6.52
CA GLY A 30 -1.56 -9.90 6.16
C GLY A 30 -1.08 -10.10 4.72
N VAL A 31 -1.92 -10.71 3.87
CA VAL A 31 -1.65 -10.91 2.43
C VAL A 31 -1.63 -9.61 1.62
N MET A 32 -2.12 -8.52 2.18
CA MET A 32 -2.04 -7.18 1.58
C MET A 32 -0.63 -6.59 1.70
N GLN A 33 0.19 -7.01 2.67
CA GLN A 33 1.52 -6.40 2.90
C GLN A 33 2.41 -6.34 1.63
N PRO A 34 2.65 -7.44 0.88
CA PRO A 34 3.50 -7.36 -0.31
C PRO A 34 2.87 -6.51 -1.42
N GLN A 35 1.54 -6.56 -1.55
CA GLN A 35 0.79 -5.83 -2.58
C GLN A 35 0.77 -4.32 -2.28
N GLY A 36 0.59 -3.95 -1.01
CA GLY A 36 0.64 -2.57 -0.53
C GLY A 36 2.04 -2.01 -0.60
N HIS A 37 3.07 -2.81 -0.29
CA HIS A 37 4.46 -2.42 -0.47
C HIS A 37 4.76 -2.05 -1.92
N LEU A 38 4.38 -2.92 -2.86
CA LEU A 38 4.53 -2.63 -4.29
C LEU A 38 3.85 -1.30 -4.66
N GLN A 39 2.58 -1.14 -4.29
CA GLN A 39 1.80 0.04 -4.66
C GLN A 39 2.37 1.35 -4.06
N VAL A 40 2.83 1.31 -2.81
CA VAL A 40 3.46 2.48 -2.17
C VAL A 40 4.82 2.79 -2.80
N VAL A 41 5.65 1.78 -3.08
CA VAL A 41 6.95 2.00 -3.73
C VAL A 41 6.80 2.56 -5.13
N VAL A 42 5.88 2.02 -5.94
CA VAL A 42 5.55 2.57 -7.27
C VAL A 42 5.11 4.03 -7.14
N ALA A 43 4.21 4.33 -6.20
CA ALA A 43 3.74 5.70 -5.99
C ALA A 43 4.87 6.68 -5.61
N LEU A 44 5.81 6.25 -4.75
CA LEU A 44 6.92 7.06 -4.29
C LEU A 44 8.05 7.21 -5.32
N VAL A 45 8.38 6.13 -6.03
CA VAL A 45 9.59 6.06 -6.87
C VAL A 45 9.26 6.33 -8.33
N ASP A 46 8.23 5.69 -8.87
CA ASP A 46 7.87 5.81 -10.29
C ASP A 46 7.01 7.05 -10.55
N ASP A 47 6.05 7.31 -9.66
CA ASP A 47 5.13 8.46 -9.79
C ASP A 47 5.56 9.70 -8.98
N ALA A 48 6.67 9.60 -8.25
CA ALA A 48 7.27 10.68 -7.47
C ALA A 48 6.29 11.39 -6.51
N LEU A 49 5.30 10.68 -5.98
CA LEU A 49 4.37 11.23 -5.00
C LEU A 49 5.04 11.49 -3.65
N ASP A 50 4.50 12.45 -2.91
CA ASP A 50 4.87 12.63 -1.51
C ASP A 50 4.35 11.47 -0.63
N PRO A 51 4.93 11.27 0.58
CA PRO A 51 4.53 10.20 1.49
C PRO A 51 3.03 10.10 1.78
N GLN A 52 2.34 11.24 1.95
CA GLN A 52 0.91 11.24 2.25
C GLN A 52 0.10 10.89 1.00
N ALA A 53 0.41 11.52 -0.14
CA ALA A 53 -0.27 11.21 -1.40
C ALA A 53 -0.08 9.75 -1.83
N ALA A 54 1.10 9.18 -1.60
CA ALA A 54 1.37 7.77 -1.86
C ALA A 54 0.50 6.83 -1.00
N LEU A 55 0.26 7.18 0.26
CA LEU A 55 -0.61 6.41 1.16
C LEU A 55 -2.10 6.59 0.84
N ASP A 56 -2.50 7.80 0.43
CA ASP A 56 -3.89 8.14 0.13
C ASP A 56 -4.38 7.56 -1.20
N ARG A 57 -3.46 7.22 -2.11
CA ARG A 57 -3.77 6.60 -3.39
C ARG A 57 -4.64 5.35 -3.19
N PRO A 58 -5.72 5.18 -3.98
CA PRO A 58 -6.57 4.00 -3.90
C PRO A 58 -5.79 2.73 -4.21
N ARG A 59 -6.08 1.66 -3.48
CA ARG A 59 -5.37 0.39 -3.61
C ARG A 59 -6.21 -0.68 -4.28
N PHE A 60 -5.51 -1.70 -4.78
CA PHE A 60 -6.10 -2.99 -5.08
C PHE A 60 -5.53 -4.08 -4.16
N CYS A 61 -6.30 -5.14 -3.98
CA CYS A 61 -5.90 -6.34 -3.25
C CYS A 61 -6.42 -7.58 -4.00
N ILE A 62 -5.50 -8.41 -4.47
CA ILE A 62 -5.80 -9.69 -5.10
C ILE A 62 -5.95 -10.72 -3.98
N ALA A 63 -7.13 -11.34 -3.92
CA ALA A 63 -7.43 -12.43 -3.00
C ALA A 63 -6.55 -13.66 -3.28
N THR A 64 -6.49 -14.61 -2.35
CA THR A 64 -5.70 -15.81 -2.60
C THR A 64 -6.33 -16.66 -3.72
N PRO A 65 -5.57 -17.57 -4.36
CA PRO A 65 -6.12 -18.48 -5.37
C PRO A 65 -7.32 -19.29 -4.87
N GLU A 66 -7.32 -19.68 -3.59
CA GLU A 66 -8.42 -20.41 -2.93
C GLU A 66 -9.69 -19.55 -2.80
N GLU A 67 -9.53 -18.23 -2.70
CA GLU A 67 -10.62 -17.24 -2.74
C GLU A 67 -10.99 -16.82 -4.19
N GLY A 68 -10.47 -17.52 -5.20
CA GLY A 68 -10.76 -17.25 -6.62
C GLY A 68 -9.98 -16.08 -7.22
N ALA A 69 -8.89 -15.64 -6.58
CA ALA A 69 -8.03 -14.55 -7.07
C ALA A 69 -8.79 -13.25 -7.40
N VAL A 70 -9.89 -12.99 -6.67
CA VAL A 70 -10.72 -11.79 -6.85
C VAL A 70 -9.89 -10.53 -6.66
N VAL A 71 -9.96 -9.62 -7.63
CA VAL A 71 -9.30 -8.31 -7.58
C VAL A 71 -10.23 -7.34 -6.88
N ARG A 72 -9.99 -7.11 -5.58
CA ARG A 72 -10.71 -6.11 -4.79
C ARG A 72 -10.13 -4.73 -5.10
N ILE A 73 -10.98 -3.78 -5.48
CA ILE A 73 -10.59 -2.41 -5.86
C ILE A 73 -11.20 -1.42 -4.88
N GLU A 74 -10.41 -0.44 -4.44
CA GLU A 74 -10.87 0.61 -3.54
C GLU A 74 -11.51 1.80 -4.27
N ALA A 75 -12.45 2.49 -3.62
CA ALA A 75 -12.94 3.78 -4.07
C ALA A 75 -11.83 4.87 -4.03
N PRO A 76 -11.87 5.87 -4.94
CA PRO A 76 -12.94 6.17 -5.89
C PRO A 76 -12.60 5.73 -7.33
N ILE A 77 -11.94 4.57 -7.54
CA ILE A 77 -11.62 4.13 -8.90
C ILE A 77 -12.89 4.03 -9.77
N PRO A 78 -12.94 4.70 -10.95
CA PRO A 78 -14.15 4.78 -11.76
C PRO A 78 -14.61 3.43 -12.34
N GLU A 79 -15.93 3.26 -12.48
CA GLU A 79 -16.54 2.04 -13.03
C GLU A 79 -16.01 1.67 -14.43
N VAL A 80 -15.66 2.66 -15.25
CA VAL A 80 -15.05 2.42 -16.57
C VAL A 80 -13.73 1.62 -16.47
N THR A 81 -12.94 1.86 -15.43
CA THR A 81 -11.70 1.12 -15.16
C THR A 81 -12.00 -0.30 -14.69
N LEU A 82 -12.99 -0.49 -13.82
CA LEU A 82 -13.40 -1.81 -13.33
C LEU A 82 -13.93 -2.68 -14.48
N SER A 83 -14.80 -2.10 -15.31
CA SER A 83 -15.31 -2.72 -16.53
C SER A 83 -14.20 -3.07 -17.52
N ALA A 84 -13.18 -2.21 -17.67
CA ALA A 84 -12.02 -2.51 -18.51
C ALA A 84 -11.24 -3.72 -17.99
N LEU A 85 -10.97 -3.79 -16.68
CA LEU A 85 -10.31 -4.94 -16.06
C LEU A 85 -11.15 -6.23 -16.18
N ALA A 86 -12.46 -6.16 -16.01
CA ALA A 86 -13.35 -7.30 -16.19
C ALA A 86 -13.33 -7.84 -17.62
N ARG A 87 -13.27 -6.97 -18.64
CA ARG A 87 -13.12 -7.37 -20.05
C ARG A 87 -11.77 -8.04 -20.34
N LEU A 88 -10.73 -7.73 -19.56
CA LEU A 88 -9.45 -8.43 -19.62
C LEU A 88 -9.48 -9.79 -18.89
N GLY A 89 -10.62 -10.17 -18.30
CA GLY A 89 -10.83 -11.46 -17.64
C GLY A 89 -10.56 -11.44 -16.13
N HIS A 90 -10.32 -10.29 -15.53
CA HIS A 90 -10.11 -10.20 -14.08
C HIS A 90 -11.45 -10.33 -13.32
N PRO A 91 -11.53 -11.18 -12.27
CA PRO A 91 -12.69 -11.23 -11.39
C PRO A 91 -12.69 -10.03 -10.43
N VAL A 92 -13.19 -8.87 -10.90
CA VAL A 92 -13.15 -7.60 -10.16
C VAL A 92 -14.29 -7.49 -9.16
N ARG A 93 -14.00 -6.95 -7.97
CA ARG A 93 -15.00 -6.55 -6.95
C ARG A 93 -14.67 -5.16 -6.40
N GLY A 94 -15.63 -4.24 -6.47
CA GLY A 94 -15.46 -2.87 -5.98
C GLY A 94 -16.31 -1.86 -6.77
N PRO A 95 -16.10 -0.55 -6.59
CA PRO A 95 -15.14 0.03 -5.64
C PRO A 95 -15.62 -0.10 -4.20
N LEU A 96 -14.77 -0.63 -3.32
CA LEU A 96 -15.06 -0.78 -1.88
C LEU A 96 -14.74 0.53 -1.13
N SER A 97 -15.52 0.84 -0.09
CA SER A 97 -15.32 2.03 0.75
C SER A 97 -15.67 1.78 2.21
N GLY A 98 -15.43 2.76 3.08
CA GLY A 98 -15.75 2.68 4.51
C GLY A 98 -15.07 1.50 5.22
N ILE A 99 -15.81 0.82 6.08
CA ILE A 99 -15.31 -0.29 6.91
C ILE A 99 -14.75 -1.44 6.06
N GLU A 100 -15.35 -1.74 4.91
CA GLU A 100 -14.87 -2.81 4.03
C GLU A 100 -13.48 -2.48 3.47
N ALA A 101 -13.26 -1.23 3.04
CA ALA A 101 -11.96 -0.79 2.56
C ALA A 101 -10.88 -0.85 3.65
N GLN A 102 -11.23 -0.43 4.87
CA GLN A 102 -10.33 -0.47 6.02
C GLN A 102 -9.87 -1.89 6.39
N ALA A 103 -10.74 -2.89 6.17
CA ALA A 103 -10.42 -4.29 6.44
C ALA A 103 -9.53 -4.92 5.35
N VAL A 104 -9.59 -4.42 4.11
CA VAL A 104 -8.97 -5.08 2.95
C VAL A 104 -7.65 -4.45 2.53
N PHE A 105 -7.54 -3.12 2.52
CA PHE A 105 -6.43 -2.41 1.84
C PHE A 105 -5.27 -2.01 2.74
N GLY A 106 -5.32 -2.42 4.00
CA GLY A 106 -4.22 -2.24 4.93
C GLY A 106 -4.01 -0.80 5.41
N ARG A 107 -2.97 -0.63 6.23
CA ARG A 107 -2.64 0.64 6.90
C ARG A 107 -1.15 0.91 6.76
N GLY A 108 -0.80 2.00 6.09
CA GLY A 108 0.58 2.35 5.82
C GLY A 108 1.15 3.50 6.65
N GLN A 109 2.46 3.50 6.79
CA GLN A 109 3.24 4.58 7.38
C GLN A 109 4.50 4.75 6.53
N VAL A 110 4.89 6.00 6.26
CA VAL A 110 6.07 6.32 5.46
C VAL A 110 6.79 7.49 6.11
N ILE A 111 8.11 7.40 6.21
CA ILE A 111 8.98 8.53 6.56
C ILE A 111 10.09 8.55 5.52
N LEU A 112 10.25 9.67 4.82
CA LEU A 112 11.34 9.89 3.89
C LEU A 112 12.23 11.02 4.39
N ARG A 113 13.52 10.93 4.07
CA ARG A 113 14.53 11.94 4.36
C ARG A 113 15.05 12.50 3.06
N ASP A 114 14.91 13.79 2.83
CA ASP A 114 15.47 14.49 1.67
C ASP A 114 17.01 14.65 1.80
N PRO A 115 17.73 14.96 0.71
CA PRO A 115 19.20 15.12 0.75
C PRO A 115 19.70 16.22 1.69
N ASP A 116 18.91 17.28 1.88
CA ASP A 116 19.17 18.38 2.81
C ASP A 116 18.87 18.02 4.28
N GLY A 117 18.34 16.82 4.52
CA GLY A 117 17.99 16.31 5.84
C GLY A 117 16.55 16.57 6.27
N MET A 118 15.73 17.25 5.46
CA MET A 118 14.31 17.43 5.75
C MET A 118 13.59 16.07 5.83
N LEU A 119 12.71 15.92 6.81
CA LEU A 119 11.89 14.71 6.98
C LEU A 119 10.47 14.96 6.50
N ARG A 120 9.94 14.01 5.73
CA ARG A 120 8.57 14.04 5.19
C ARG A 120 7.87 12.76 5.61
N GLY A 121 6.77 12.89 6.34
CA GLY A 121 6.01 11.77 6.87
C GLY A 121 4.62 11.68 6.23
N GLY A 122 4.08 10.47 6.19
CA GLY A 122 2.69 10.20 5.84
C GLY A 122 2.10 9.13 6.75
N SER A 123 0.82 9.28 7.09
CA SER A 123 0.05 8.33 7.90
C SER A 123 -1.26 7.98 7.20
N ASP A 124 -1.59 6.69 7.15
CA ASP A 124 -2.73 6.22 6.37
C ASP A 124 -4.07 6.71 6.91
N ARG A 125 -4.85 7.39 6.07
CA ARG A 125 -6.20 7.88 6.37
C ARG A 125 -7.21 6.78 6.73
N ARG A 126 -6.91 5.50 6.45
CA ARG A 126 -7.80 4.36 6.71
C ARG A 126 -7.86 3.96 8.20
N CYS A 127 -7.05 4.58 9.05
CA CYS A 127 -7.08 4.35 10.49
C CYS A 127 -6.67 5.59 11.28
N ASP A 128 -6.99 5.61 12.57
CA ASP A 128 -6.42 6.60 13.48
C ASP A 128 -4.89 6.47 13.52
N GLY A 129 -4.21 7.60 13.34
CA GLY A 129 -2.76 7.70 13.25
C GLY A 129 -2.34 9.14 12.97
N CYS A 130 -1.05 9.43 13.12
CA CYS A 130 -0.51 10.73 12.76
C CYS A 130 0.95 10.64 12.30
N ALA A 131 1.34 11.58 11.46
CA ALA A 131 2.73 11.91 11.18
C ALA A 131 2.98 13.31 11.76
N GLY A 132 3.55 13.36 12.97
CA GLY A 132 3.89 14.60 13.67
C GLY A 132 5.39 14.78 13.76
N MET A 133 5.83 16.02 13.74
CA MET A 133 7.20 16.41 14.12
C MET A 133 7.15 16.96 15.54
N ALA A 134 8.08 16.53 16.38
CA ALA A 134 8.32 17.08 17.72
C ALA A 134 9.48 18.08 17.69
#